data_AF-A0AAD1W0S6-F1
#
_entry.id   AF-A0AAD1W0S6-F1
#
_cell.length_a   1.000
_cell.length_b   1.000
_cell.length_c   1.000
_cell.angle_alpha   90.00
_cell.angle_beta   90.00
_cell.angle_gamma   90.00
#
_symmetry.space_group_name_H-M   'P 1'
#
loop_
_entity.id
_entity.type
_entity.pdbx_description
1 polymer ?
#
loop_
_entity_poly.entity_id
_entity_poly.type
_entity_poly.pdbx_seq_one_letter_code
_entity_poly.pdbx_strand_id
1 'polypeptide(L)'
;MTLGEDFRSLIMGLQYGGVPSTNSLYSIYNFCSKPWVFSQLIKIFQRLGADKFPLVDQSFFPNHKQMLKHNYVIHPGTDCIRYI
;
A
#
# COMPACT_ATOMS: atom_id res chain seq x y z
N MET A 1 0.37 -20.91 7.22
CA MET A 1 0.69 -19.84 6.24
C MET A 1 1.74 -18.97 6.90
N THR A 2 2.91 -18.89 6.31
CA THR A 2 4.15 -18.48 6.98
C THR A 2 4.36 -16.97 6.81
N LEU A 3 4.75 -16.28 7.88
CA LEU A 3 4.97 -14.84 7.85
C LEU A 3 6.20 -14.53 6.98
N GLY A 4 6.02 -13.77 5.90
CA GLY A 4 7.13 -13.31 5.04
C GLY A 4 7.25 -13.99 3.67
N GLU A 5 6.30 -14.83 3.27
CA GLU A 5 6.33 -15.46 1.93
C GLU A 5 5.89 -14.47 0.83
N ASP A 6 6.66 -14.40 -0.25
CA ASP A 6 6.36 -13.60 -1.45
C ASP A 6 5.73 -14.48 -2.54
N PHE A 7 4.43 -14.31 -2.75
CA PHE A 7 3.65 -15.06 -3.74
C PHE A 7 3.32 -14.26 -5.01
N ARG A 8 3.97 -13.10 -5.22
CA ARG A 8 3.68 -12.25 -6.39
C ARG A 8 3.94 -12.96 -7.72
N SER A 9 4.94 -13.84 -7.78
CA SER A 9 5.24 -14.67 -8.95
C SER A 9 4.10 -15.61 -9.31
N LEU A 10 3.44 -16.21 -8.31
CA LEU A 10 2.28 -17.08 -8.52
C LEU A 10 1.10 -16.29 -9.10
N ILE A 11 0.81 -15.10 -8.56
CA ILE A 11 -0.25 -14.21 -9.06
C ILE A 11 0.03 -13.83 -10.53
N MET A 12 1.28 -13.51 -10.87
CA MET A 12 1.68 -13.23 -12.25
C MET A 12 1.49 -14.44 -13.16
N GLY A 13 1.82 -15.65 -12.71
CA GLY A 13 1.59 -16.89 -13.46
C GLY A 13 0.11 -17.15 -13.73
N LEU A 14 -0.76 -16.94 -12.75
CA LEU A 14 -2.21 -17.06 -12.91
C LEU A 14 -2.76 -16.03 -13.91
N GLN A 15 -2.26 -14.79 -13.85
CA GLN A 15 -2.67 -13.73 -14.78
C GLN A 15 -2.21 -14.03 -16.21
N TYR A 16 -0.98 -14.53 -16.35
CA TYR A 16 -0.42 -14.95 -17.63
C TYR A 16 -1.19 -16.13 -18.23
N GLY A 17 -1.63 -17.07 -17.40
CA GLY A 17 -2.48 -18.20 -17.79
C GLY A 17 -3.94 -17.84 -18.06
N GLY A 18 -4.35 -16.57 -17.91
CA GLY A 18 -5.73 -16.13 -18.14
C GLY A 18 -6.74 -16.68 -17.13
N VAL A 19 -6.29 -17.05 -15.93
CA VAL A 19 -7.16 -17.67 -14.91
C VAL A 19 -8.13 -16.62 -14.34
N PRO A 20 -9.45 -16.84 -14.39
CA PRO A 20 -10.40 -15.94 -13.74
C PRO A 20 -10.27 -16.00 -12.21
N SER A 21 -10.43 -14.84 -11.55
CA SER A 21 -10.27 -14.72 -10.09
C SER A 21 -11.21 -13.66 -9.52
N THR A 22 -11.59 -13.83 -8.26
CA THR A 22 -12.28 -12.82 -7.45
C THR A 22 -11.49 -12.59 -6.15
N ASN A 23 -11.00 -11.38 -5.86
CA ASN A 23 -10.94 -10.20 -6.73
C ASN A 23 -10.05 -10.44 -7.97
N SER A 24 -10.03 -9.49 -8.92
CA SER A 24 -9.20 -9.62 -10.13
C SER A 24 -7.72 -9.78 -9.74
N LEU A 25 -6.98 -10.63 -10.46
CA LEU A 25 -5.55 -10.84 -10.21
C LEU A 25 -4.77 -9.52 -10.33
N TYR A 26 -5.21 -8.61 -11.22
CA TYR A 26 -4.71 -7.24 -11.29
C TYR A 26 -4.85 -6.50 -9.95
N SER A 27 -6.03 -6.52 -9.32
CA SER A 27 -6.23 -5.86 -8.03
C SER A 27 -5.39 -6.53 -6.94
N ILE A 28 -5.33 -7.86 -6.90
CA ILE A 28 -4.56 -8.62 -5.91
C ILE A 28 -3.07 -8.24 -6.01
N TYR A 29 -2.51 -8.22 -7.22
CA TYR A 29 -1.12 -7.85 -7.44
C TYR A 29 -0.80 -6.42 -6.97
N ASN A 30 -1.67 -5.46 -7.29
CA ASN A 30 -1.51 -4.07 -6.85
C ASN A 30 -1.64 -3.91 -5.33
N PHE A 31 -2.42 -4.77 -4.66
CA PHE A 31 -2.61 -4.76 -3.22
C PHE A 31 -1.41 -5.31 -2.42
N CYS A 32 -0.40 -5.89 -3.08
CA CYS A 32 0.82 -6.34 -2.42
C CYS A 32 1.69 -5.19 -1.88
N SER A 33 1.41 -3.92 -2.22
CA SER A 33 2.12 -2.74 -1.70
C SER A 33 1.16 -1.80 -0.99
N LYS A 34 1.29 -1.68 0.35
CA LYS A 34 0.50 -0.74 1.15
C LYS A 34 0.63 0.72 0.69
N PRO A 35 1.83 1.29 0.45
CA PRO A 35 1.92 2.67 -0.02
C PRO A 35 1.29 2.86 -1.41
N TRP A 36 1.34 1.84 -2.27
CA TRP A 36 0.65 1.87 -3.56
C TRP A 36 -0.87 1.95 -3.40
N VAL A 37 -1.46 1.12 -2.54
CA VAL A 37 -2.90 1.16 -2.23
C VAL A 37 -3.27 2.51 -1.60
N PHE A 38 -2.47 3.00 -0.66
CA PHE A 38 -2.72 4.28 0.01
C PHE A 38 -2.71 5.45 -0.97
N SER A 39 -1.88 5.41 -2.02
CA SER A 39 -1.91 6.44 -3.08
C SER A 39 -3.26 6.55 -3.79
N GLN A 40 -4.02 5.45 -3.90
CA GLN A 40 -5.38 5.50 -4.44
C GLN A 40 -6.37 6.13 -3.45
N LEU A 41 -6.16 5.92 -2.14
CA LEU A 41 -6.94 6.59 -1.09
C LEU A 41 -6.68 8.11 -1.09
N ILE A 42 -5.44 8.55 -1.31
CA ILE A 42 -5.10 9.98 -1.48
C ILE A 42 -5.87 10.59 -2.66
N LYS A 43 -5.97 9.89 -3.79
CA LYS A 43 -6.78 10.37 -4.94
C LYS A 43 -8.26 10.50 -4.60
N ILE A 44 -8.80 9.55 -3.83
CA ILE A 44 -10.20 9.62 -3.36
C ILE A 44 -10.38 10.81 -2.41
N PHE A 45 -9.46 11.01 -1.48
CA PHE A 45 -9.42 12.16 -0.57
C PHE A 45 -9.42 13.49 -1.34
N GLN A 46 -8.53 13.64 -2.32
CA GLN A 46 -8.42 14.84 -3.16
C GLN A 46 -9.71 15.14 -3.94
N ARG A 47 -10.45 14.09 -4.34
CA ARG A 47 -11.71 14.23 -5.06
C ARG A 47 -12.90 14.55 -4.16
N LEU A 48 -12.94 13.99 -2.95
CA LEU A 48 -14.12 14.06 -2.07
C LEU A 48 -14.00 15.11 -0.95
N GLY A 49 -12.78 15.49 -0.58
CA GLY A 49 -12.50 16.36 0.55
C GLY A 49 -12.58 15.65 1.91
N ALA A 50 -12.01 16.30 2.94
CA ALA A 50 -11.92 15.76 4.30
C ALA A 50 -13.30 15.51 4.94
N ASP A 51 -14.29 16.33 4.62
CA ASP A 51 -15.65 16.20 5.17
C ASP A 51 -16.31 14.87 4.79
N LYS A 52 -16.03 14.35 3.59
CA LYS A 52 -16.62 13.12 3.06
C LYS A 52 -15.72 11.91 3.20
N PHE A 53 -14.41 12.13 3.23
CA PHE A 53 -13.42 11.08 3.32
C PHE A 53 -12.25 11.56 4.17
N PRO A 54 -12.33 11.50 5.51
CA PRO A 54 -11.26 11.98 6.39
C PRO A 54 -10.09 10.98 6.40
N LEU A 55 -9.19 11.14 5.43
CA LEU A 55 -7.99 10.31 5.35
C LEU A 55 -6.94 10.80 6.35
N VAL A 56 -6.34 9.87 7.09
CA VAL A 56 -5.24 10.19 8.01
C VAL A 56 -4.03 10.71 7.24
N ASP A 57 -3.38 11.74 7.78
CA ASP A 57 -2.18 12.30 7.16
C ASP A 57 -1.00 11.34 7.32
N GLN A 58 -0.40 10.95 6.19
CA GLN A 58 0.71 10.01 6.14
C GLN A 58 1.79 10.50 5.19
N SER A 59 3.04 10.36 5.63
CA SER A 59 4.22 10.59 4.82
C SER A 59 4.86 9.26 4.41
N PHE A 60 5.05 9.07 3.11
CA PHE A 60 5.83 7.95 2.55
C PHE A 60 7.27 8.38 2.28
N PHE A 61 8.22 7.56 2.71
CA PHE A 61 9.64 7.71 2.42
C PHE A 61 10.11 6.51 1.60
N PRO A 62 10.71 6.70 0.42
CA PRO A 62 11.27 5.58 -0.36
C PRO A 62 12.31 4.72 0.40
N ASN A 63 13.01 5.30 1.37
CA ASN A 63 13.99 4.61 2.20
C ASN A 63 14.26 5.37 3.51
N HIS A 64 15.01 4.72 4.41
CA HIS A 64 15.33 5.25 5.75
C HIS A 64 16.12 6.57 5.75
N LYS A 65 16.85 6.92 4.68
CA LYS A 65 17.71 8.13 4.67
C LYS A 65 16.89 9.42 4.79
N GLN A 66 15.64 9.39 4.33
CA GLN A 66 14.73 10.53 4.38
C GLN A 66 13.92 10.58 5.69
N MET A 67 14.03 9.56 6.55
CA MET A 67 13.29 9.45 7.81
C MET A 67 13.98 10.25 8.94
N LEU A 68 14.08 11.58 8.80
CA LEU A 68 14.66 12.47 9.82
C LEU A 68 13.84 12.38 11.13
N LYS A 69 14.49 12.46 12.30
CA LYS A 69 13.82 12.39 13.61
C LYS A 69 12.77 13.50 13.72
N HIS A 70 11.52 13.10 13.95
CA HIS A 70 10.42 13.94 14.43
C HIS A 70 9.58 13.07 15.39
N ASN A 71 8.82 13.69 16.31
CA ASN A 71 8.03 13.03 17.38
C ASN A 71 6.80 12.23 16.88
N TYR A 72 6.96 11.38 15.86
CA TYR A 72 5.85 10.63 15.24
C TYR A 72 5.85 9.15 15.62
N VAL A 73 4.66 8.54 15.56
CA VAL A 73 4.47 7.09 15.71
C VAL A 73 5.02 6.39 14.45
N ILE A 74 6.06 5.58 14.64
CA ILE A 74 6.60 4.71 13.60
C ILE A 74 5.82 3.41 13.64
N HIS A 75 5.24 2.97 12.53
CA HIS A 75 4.78 1.59 12.41
C HIS A 75 5.98 0.73 12.01
N PRO A 76 6.49 -0.15 12.90
CA PRO A 76 7.59 -1.04 12.55
C PRO A 76 7.05 -2.13 11.62
N GLY A 77 7.20 -1.88 10.33
CA GLY A 77 7.03 -2.82 9.24
C GLY A 77 7.98 -2.41 8.12
N THR A 78 8.14 -3.24 7.09
CA THR A 78 8.98 -2.99 5.89
C THR A 78 8.66 -1.69 5.12
N ASP A 79 7.68 -0.92 5.57
CA ASP A 79 7.18 0.25 4.89
C ASP A 79 7.66 1.50 5.63
N CYS A 80 8.47 2.28 4.94
CA CYS A 80 8.96 3.57 5.39
C CYS A 80 7.80 4.61 5.38
N ILE A 81 6.78 4.41 6.22
CA ILE A 81 5.58 5.25 6.34
C ILE A 81 5.52 5.83 7.75
N ARG A 82 5.18 7.13 7.87
CA ARG A 82 4.89 7.80 9.14
C ARG A 82 3.52 8.45 9.14
N TYR A 83 2.89 8.48 10.30
CA TYR A 83 1.66 9.23 10.56
C TYR A 83 2.04 10.58 11.16
N ILE A 84 1.49 11.66 10.62
CA ILE A 84 1.67 13.02 11.14
C ILE A 84 0.66 13.27 12.27
#